data_AF-A0A7S0BG43-F1
#
_entry.id   AF-A0A7S0BG43-F1
#
_cell.length_a   1.000
_cell.length_b   1.000
_cell.length_c   1.000
_cell.angle_alpha   90.00
_cell.angle_beta   90.00
_cell.angle_gamma   90.00
#
_symmetry.space_group_name_H-M   'P 1'
#
loop_
_entity.id
_entity.type
_entity.pdbx_description
1 polymer ?
#
loop_
_entity_poly.entity_id
_entity_poly.type
_entity_poly.pdbx_seq_one_letter_code
_entity_poly.pdbx_strand_id
1 'polypeptide(L)'
;AQCARAALRNVTCWLEHLSLTPEWADPEGVKIRATEGYNSMDYLMPGYVVWGKVFENLADVGYDSRSLKVFSYDWRLPAATLEDEDGLFSRMMHEIEFLQRRNKERVAILAHSMGSNIAFYFLNWVANERGHEWLEKYVGAWVSIAGPHLG
;
A
#
# COMPACT_ATOMS: atom_id res chain seq x y z
N ALA A 1 22.35 -12.91 2.63
CA ALA A 1 21.11 -13.02 1.82
C ALA A 1 20.80 -14.46 1.36
N GLN A 2 21.00 -15.48 2.22
CA GLN A 2 20.74 -16.89 1.86
C GLN A 2 19.33 -17.37 2.27
N CYS A 3 18.69 -16.74 3.26
CA CYS A 3 17.39 -17.17 3.79
C CYS A 3 16.16 -16.70 2.99
N ALA A 4 16.29 -15.65 2.17
CA ALA A 4 15.17 -15.15 1.36
C ALA A 4 14.65 -16.17 0.31
N ARG A 5 15.41 -17.24 0.01
CA ARG A 5 15.09 -18.19 -1.06
C ARG A 5 14.11 -19.30 -0.71
N ALA A 6 13.68 -19.47 0.55
CA ALA A 6 12.46 -20.23 0.87
C ALA A 6 12.10 -20.13 2.35
N ALA A 7 11.03 -19.40 2.68
CA ALA A 7 10.39 -19.45 3.99
C ALA A 7 10.06 -20.90 4.43
N LEU A 8 9.78 -21.78 3.46
CA LEU A 8 9.48 -23.20 3.68
C LEU A 8 10.70 -24.07 4.05
N ARG A 9 11.93 -23.62 3.78
CA ARG A 9 13.14 -24.43 4.06
C ARG A 9 13.74 -24.15 5.43
N ASN A 10 13.59 -22.93 5.94
CA ASN A 10 14.04 -22.54 7.27
C ASN A 10 13.13 -21.43 7.80
N VAL A 11 12.04 -21.85 8.45
CA VAL A 11 11.03 -20.94 9.03
C VAL A 11 11.67 -20.06 10.10
N THR A 12 12.60 -20.59 10.91
CA THR A 12 13.29 -19.84 11.96
C THR A 12 14.10 -18.68 11.38
N CYS A 13 14.95 -18.93 10.37
CA CYS A 13 15.71 -17.85 9.74
C CYS A 13 14.81 -16.83 9.03
N TRP A 14 13.69 -17.28 8.45
CA TRP A 14 12.72 -16.36 7.84
C TRP A 14 12.06 -15.46 8.88
N LEU A 15 11.62 -16.01 10.01
CA LEU A 15 11.06 -15.25 11.13
C LEU A 15 12.08 -14.29 11.72
N GLU A 16 13.33 -14.71 11.91
CA GLU A 16 14.41 -13.84 12.40
C GLU A 16 14.59 -12.61 11.49
N HIS A 17 14.63 -12.80 10.17
CA HIS A 17 14.77 -11.68 9.23
C HIS A 17 13.52 -10.81 9.12
N LEU A 18 12.32 -11.41 9.25
CA LEU A 18 11.05 -10.67 9.12
C LEU A 18 10.68 -9.92 10.41
N SER A 19 11.18 -10.36 11.56
CA SER A 19 10.88 -9.73 12.85
C SER A 19 11.44 -8.32 12.92
N LEU A 20 10.73 -7.44 13.59
CA LEU A 20 11.20 -6.09 13.90
C LEU A 20 11.81 -6.03 15.30
N THR A 21 12.73 -5.10 15.51
CA THR A 21 13.16 -4.73 16.86
C THR A 21 12.00 -4.02 17.59
N PRO A 22 12.07 -3.88 18.93
CA PRO A 22 11.08 -3.11 19.68
C PRO A 22 10.90 -1.66 19.20
N GLU A 23 11.92 -1.11 18.54
CA GLU A 23 11.94 0.23 17.94
C GLU A 23 11.44 0.27 16.49
N TRP A 24 10.81 -0.81 16.00
CA TRP A 24 10.28 -0.93 14.63
C TRP A 24 11.36 -0.94 13.53
N ALA A 25 12.61 -1.30 13.87
CA ALA A 25 13.68 -1.43 12.89
C ALA A 25 13.84 -2.87 12.38
N ASP A 26 14.41 -3.02 11.19
CA ASP A 26 14.87 -4.34 10.71
C ASP A 26 16.05 -4.84 11.56
N PRO A 27 16.28 -6.17 11.66
CA PRO A 27 17.43 -6.74 12.36
C PRO A 27 18.76 -6.24 11.77
N GLU A 28 19.82 -6.24 12.59
CA GLU A 28 21.14 -5.80 12.15
C GLU A 28 21.61 -6.56 10.90
N GLY A 29 22.03 -5.82 9.87
CA GLY A 29 22.47 -6.40 8.59
C GLY A 29 21.34 -6.88 7.67
N VAL A 30 20.08 -6.66 8.04
CA VAL A 30 18.89 -6.98 7.24
C VAL A 30 18.21 -5.68 6.81
N LYS A 31 17.69 -5.66 5.58
CA LYS A 31 16.79 -4.60 5.11
C LYS A 31 15.67 -5.24 4.29
N ILE A 32 14.44 -5.05 4.73
CA ILE A 32 13.24 -5.55 4.04
C ILE A 32 12.38 -4.36 3.66
N ARG A 33 11.94 -4.29 2.41
CA ARG A 33 11.06 -3.24 1.90
C ARG A 33 9.99 -3.82 1.00
N ALA A 34 8.84 -3.17 0.95
CA ALA A 34 7.75 -3.56 0.06
C ALA A 34 8.21 -3.47 -1.41
N THR A 35 7.90 -4.50 -2.19
CA THR A 35 8.06 -4.45 -3.65
C THR A 35 6.97 -3.56 -4.23
N GLU A 36 7.23 -2.87 -5.35
CA GLU A 36 6.29 -1.95 -5.99
C GLU A 36 5.66 -2.52 -7.28
N GLY A 37 4.59 -1.87 -7.75
CA GLY A 37 3.90 -2.22 -8.99
C GLY A 37 2.87 -3.33 -8.83
N TYR A 38 2.12 -3.64 -9.89
CA TYR A 38 0.95 -4.54 -9.83
C TYR A 38 1.26 -5.92 -9.26
N ASN A 39 2.45 -6.45 -9.56
CA ASN A 39 2.91 -7.76 -9.09
C ASN A 39 3.16 -7.80 -7.57
N SER A 40 3.13 -6.67 -6.87
CA SER A 40 3.21 -6.64 -5.41
C SER A 40 1.88 -6.91 -4.72
N MET A 41 0.77 -6.90 -5.47
CA MET A 41 -0.59 -6.98 -4.92
C MET A 41 -1.50 -7.97 -5.66
N ASP A 42 -1.07 -8.59 -6.76
CA ASP A 42 -1.91 -9.48 -7.56
C ASP A 42 -2.14 -10.85 -6.88
N TYR A 43 -1.06 -11.56 -6.52
CA TYR A 43 -1.05 -12.88 -5.91
C TYR A 43 -0.03 -12.96 -4.77
N LEU A 44 -0.44 -13.52 -3.62
CA LEU A 44 0.48 -13.74 -2.50
C LEU A 44 1.35 -14.99 -2.73
N MET A 45 0.73 -16.03 -3.29
CA MET A 45 1.35 -17.30 -3.67
C MET A 45 0.49 -17.96 -4.76
N PRO A 46 1.00 -18.95 -5.51
CA PRO A 46 0.20 -19.65 -6.51
C PRO A 46 -1.13 -20.16 -5.93
N GLY A 47 -2.26 -19.78 -6.54
CA GLY A 47 -3.61 -20.12 -6.09
C GLY A 47 -4.21 -19.17 -5.04
N TYR A 48 -3.46 -18.20 -4.51
CA TYR A 48 -3.94 -17.19 -3.57
C TYR A 48 -4.01 -15.81 -4.22
N VAL A 49 -5.20 -15.47 -4.75
CA VAL A 49 -5.49 -14.16 -5.35
C VAL A 49 -5.67 -13.13 -4.25
N VAL A 50 -5.01 -11.97 -4.38
CA VAL A 50 -5.25 -10.81 -3.52
C VAL A 50 -6.04 -9.76 -4.31
N TRP A 51 -5.40 -9.04 -5.24
CA TRP A 51 -6.06 -8.06 -6.12
C TRP A 51 -6.10 -8.48 -7.59
N GLY A 52 -5.46 -9.59 -7.98
CA GLY A 52 -5.31 -9.97 -9.40
C GLY A 52 -6.63 -9.98 -10.17
N LYS A 53 -7.69 -10.56 -9.59
CA LYS A 53 -9.03 -10.55 -10.20
C LYS A 53 -9.68 -9.17 -10.27
N VAL A 54 -9.41 -8.29 -9.31
CA VAL A 54 -9.90 -6.90 -9.37
C VAL A 54 -9.20 -6.16 -10.50
N PHE A 55 -7.89 -6.34 -10.67
CA PHE A 55 -7.13 -5.73 -11.76
C PHE A 55 -7.61 -6.21 -13.14
N GLU A 56 -7.86 -7.52 -13.30
CA GLU A 56 -8.44 -8.09 -14.53
C GLU A 56 -9.80 -7.44 -14.86
N ASN A 57 -10.73 -7.39 -13.90
CA ASN A 57 -12.05 -6.78 -14.12
C ASN A 57 -11.98 -5.26 -14.41
N LEU A 58 -11.05 -4.54 -13.76
CA LEU A 58 -10.82 -3.12 -14.04
C LEU A 58 -10.25 -2.92 -15.44
N ALA A 59 -9.34 -3.80 -15.89
CA ALA A 59 -8.81 -3.76 -17.25
C ALA A 59 -9.89 -4.00 -18.30
N ASP A 60 -10.82 -4.94 -18.05
CA ASP A 60 -11.95 -5.24 -18.95
C ASP A 60 -12.88 -4.03 -19.16
N VAL A 61 -12.97 -3.13 -18.18
CA VAL A 61 -13.75 -1.87 -18.29
C VAL A 61 -12.89 -0.66 -18.65
N GLY A 62 -11.64 -0.87 -19.07
CA GLY A 62 -10.79 0.15 -19.67
C GLY A 62 -9.79 0.85 -18.74
N TYR A 63 -9.58 0.37 -17.51
CA TYR A 63 -8.48 0.86 -16.67
C TYR A 63 -7.13 0.29 -17.13
N ASP A 64 -6.10 1.12 -17.06
CA ASP A 64 -4.73 0.73 -17.37
C ASP A 64 -3.73 1.45 -16.47
N SER A 65 -2.43 1.31 -16.74
CA SER A 65 -1.35 1.93 -15.94
C SER A 65 -1.36 3.46 -15.91
N ARG A 66 -2.23 4.11 -16.70
CA ARG A 66 -2.42 5.57 -16.80
C ARG A 66 -3.58 6.07 -15.95
N SER A 67 -4.50 5.18 -15.56
CA SER A 67 -5.70 5.50 -14.75
C SER A 67 -5.78 4.70 -13.45
N LEU A 68 -4.97 3.66 -13.29
CA LEU A 68 -4.87 2.83 -12.10
C LEU A 68 -3.42 2.89 -11.56
N LYS A 69 -3.28 3.00 -10.23
CA LYS A 69 -2.00 2.90 -9.52
C LYS A 69 -2.18 2.04 -8.28
N VAL A 70 -1.12 1.35 -7.88
CA VAL A 70 -1.10 0.46 -6.73
C VAL A 70 -0.03 0.91 -5.75
N PHE A 71 -0.34 0.81 -4.46
CA PHE A 71 0.56 1.18 -3.37
C PHE A 71 0.65 0.03 -2.38
N SER A 72 1.74 -0.70 -2.48
CA SER A 72 2.19 -1.64 -1.46
C SER A 72 2.99 -0.90 -0.39
N TYR A 73 3.01 -1.45 0.81
CA TYR A 73 3.70 -0.89 1.95
C TYR A 73 4.18 -2.02 2.86
N ASP A 74 5.15 -1.71 3.74
CA ASP A 74 5.57 -2.64 4.76
C ASP A 74 4.49 -2.76 5.84
N TRP A 75 3.70 -3.82 5.75
CA TRP A 75 2.59 -4.09 6.66
C TRP A 75 3.03 -4.44 8.09
N ARG A 76 4.33 -4.61 8.34
CA ARG A 76 4.88 -4.81 9.69
C ARG A 76 4.97 -3.48 10.45
N LEU A 77 5.08 -2.37 9.73
CA LEU A 77 5.33 -1.06 10.30
C LEU A 77 4.03 -0.34 10.72
N PRO A 78 4.05 0.42 11.83
CA PRO A 78 2.95 1.30 12.20
C PRO A 78 2.73 2.40 11.16
N ALA A 79 1.46 2.76 10.92
CA ALA A 79 1.10 3.79 9.95
C ALA A 79 1.88 5.11 10.13
N ALA A 80 2.13 5.50 11.38
CA ALA A 80 2.86 6.73 11.72
C ALA A 80 4.31 6.76 11.25
N THR A 81 4.92 5.60 10.97
CA THR A 81 6.33 5.50 10.55
C THR A 81 6.49 5.36 9.04
N LEU A 82 5.40 5.04 8.31
CA LEU A 82 5.46 4.72 6.87
C LEU A 82 5.88 5.91 6.00
N GLU A 83 5.62 7.14 6.44
CA GLU A 83 6.11 8.32 5.74
C GLU A 83 7.60 8.54 5.97
N ASP A 84 8.07 8.45 7.21
CA ASP A 84 9.47 8.69 7.55
C ASP A 84 10.40 7.60 6.98
N GLU A 85 9.95 6.35 6.99
CA GLU A 85 10.75 5.20 6.53
C GLU A 85 10.75 5.05 5.00
N ASP A 86 9.59 5.20 4.36
CA ASP A 86 9.37 4.80 2.96
C ASP A 86 8.73 5.91 2.09
N GLY A 87 8.39 7.06 2.67
CA GLY A 87 7.74 8.17 1.94
C GLY A 87 6.39 7.80 1.34
N LEU A 88 5.69 6.83 1.94
CA LEU A 88 4.48 6.23 1.36
C LEU A 88 3.40 7.27 1.06
N PHE A 89 3.12 8.17 2.00
CA PHE A 89 2.01 9.11 1.89
C PHE A 89 2.33 10.24 0.91
N SER A 90 3.57 10.75 0.91
CA SER A 90 4.03 11.70 -0.11
C SER A 90 3.92 11.11 -1.52
N ARG A 91 4.29 9.85 -1.71
CA ARG A 91 4.14 9.17 -3.00
C ARG A 91 2.69 8.99 -3.42
N MET A 92 1.83 8.53 -2.51
CA MET A 92 0.39 8.41 -2.75
C MET A 92 -0.22 9.76 -3.15
N MET A 93 0.12 10.83 -2.42
CA MET A 93 -0.34 12.20 -2.70
C MET A 93 0.08 12.64 -4.11
N HIS A 94 1.37 12.52 -4.47
CA HIS A 94 1.86 12.94 -5.79
C HIS A 94 1.22 12.17 -6.94
N GLU A 95 1.01 10.88 -6.78
CA GLU A 95 0.35 10.05 -7.81
C GLU A 95 -1.13 10.38 -7.92
N ILE A 96 -1.83 10.65 -6.82
CA ILE A 96 -3.22 11.12 -6.85
C ILE A 96 -3.32 12.44 -7.62
N GLU A 97 -2.44 13.41 -7.34
CA GLU A 97 -2.40 14.68 -8.08
C GLU A 97 -2.07 14.47 -9.56
N PHE A 98 -1.19 13.52 -9.88
CA PHE A 98 -0.86 13.19 -11.26
C PHE A 98 -2.04 12.55 -12.00
N LEU A 99 -2.69 11.55 -11.40
CA LEU A 99 -3.86 10.87 -11.97
C LEU A 99 -5.01 11.84 -12.20
N GLN A 100 -5.30 12.71 -11.23
CA GLN A 100 -6.34 13.73 -11.39
C GLN A 100 -6.01 14.71 -12.52
N ARG A 101 -4.76 15.23 -12.56
CA ARG A 101 -4.35 16.17 -13.62
C ARG A 101 -4.41 15.53 -15.01
N ARG A 102 -4.07 14.24 -15.11
CA ARG A 102 -4.06 13.49 -16.36
C ARG A 102 -5.47 13.17 -16.85
N ASN A 103 -6.30 12.60 -15.97
CA ASN A 103 -7.59 12.04 -16.32
C ASN A 103 -8.75 13.03 -16.14
N LYS A 104 -8.49 14.19 -15.51
CA LYS A 104 -9.46 15.28 -15.24
C LYS A 104 -10.61 14.88 -14.30
N GLU A 105 -10.45 13.75 -13.61
CA GLU A 105 -11.41 13.23 -12.65
C GLU A 105 -10.76 13.01 -11.29
N ARG A 106 -11.55 13.12 -10.23
CA ARG A 106 -11.09 12.86 -8.86
C ARG A 106 -10.83 11.36 -8.68
N VAL A 107 -9.80 11.02 -7.92
CA VAL A 107 -9.34 9.64 -7.75
C VAL A 107 -10.23 8.91 -6.75
N ALA A 108 -10.59 7.67 -7.07
CA ALA A 108 -11.19 6.72 -6.13
C ALA A 108 -10.07 5.93 -5.44
N ILE A 109 -10.05 5.93 -4.12
CA ILE A 109 -9.10 5.17 -3.31
C ILE A 109 -9.77 3.88 -2.87
N LEU A 110 -9.25 2.74 -3.32
CA LEU A 110 -9.71 1.42 -2.91
C LEU A 110 -8.70 0.83 -1.92
N ALA A 111 -9.21 0.30 -0.81
CA ALA A 111 -8.36 -0.29 0.23
C ALA A 111 -9.05 -1.52 0.82
N HIS A 112 -8.25 -2.51 1.24
CA HIS A 112 -8.75 -3.78 1.78
C HIS A 112 -8.14 -4.07 3.15
N SER A 113 -8.96 -4.58 4.07
CA SER A 113 -8.56 -5.00 5.41
C SER A 113 -7.74 -3.91 6.11
N MET A 114 -6.57 -4.23 6.67
CA MET A 114 -5.68 -3.25 7.31
C MET A 114 -5.32 -2.08 6.38
N GLY A 115 -5.26 -2.29 5.06
CA GLY A 115 -5.05 -1.24 4.09
C GLY A 115 -6.11 -0.13 4.16
N SER A 116 -7.33 -0.45 4.59
CA SER A 116 -8.36 0.57 4.84
C SER A 116 -8.01 1.50 6.00
N ASN A 117 -7.37 0.99 7.05
CA ASN A 117 -6.89 1.82 8.15
C ASN A 117 -5.70 2.69 7.72
N ILE A 118 -4.81 2.15 6.87
CA ILE A 118 -3.71 2.93 6.28
C ILE A 118 -4.25 4.03 5.35
N ALA A 119 -5.25 3.73 4.51
CA ALA A 119 -5.90 4.72 3.67
C ALA A 119 -6.60 5.80 4.50
N PHE A 120 -7.29 5.41 5.58
CA PHE A 120 -7.89 6.37 6.51
C PHE A 120 -6.83 7.25 7.19
N TYR A 121 -5.71 6.67 7.61
CA TYR A 121 -4.57 7.42 8.15
C TYR A 121 -4.03 8.43 7.12
N PHE A 122 -3.81 7.99 5.88
CA PHE A 122 -3.38 8.84 4.77
C PHE A 122 -4.32 10.02 4.53
N LEU A 123 -5.64 9.80 4.55
CA LEU A 123 -6.62 10.87 4.35
C LEU A 123 -6.53 11.94 5.45
N ASN A 124 -6.29 11.55 6.70
CA ASN A 124 -6.07 12.50 7.80
C ASN A 124 -4.70 13.18 7.68
N TRP A 125 -3.65 12.43 7.34
CA TRP A 125 -2.31 12.94 7.14
C TRP A 125 -2.28 14.04 6.07
N VAL A 126 -2.86 13.78 4.89
CA VAL A 126 -2.86 14.76 3.80
C VAL A 126 -3.76 15.95 4.09
N ALA A 127 -4.86 15.76 4.82
CA ALA A 127 -5.69 16.88 5.28
C ALA A 127 -4.92 17.81 6.23
N ASN A 128 -4.06 17.27 7.10
CA ASN A 128 -3.21 18.06 7.97
C ASN A 128 -2.10 18.78 7.18
N GLU A 129 -1.51 18.12 6.18
CA GLU A 129 -0.38 18.65 5.39
C GLU A 129 -0.79 19.64 4.27
N ARG A 130 -2.01 19.51 3.73
CA ARG A 130 -2.48 20.25 2.55
C ARG A 130 -3.87 20.88 2.70
N GLY A 131 -4.55 20.64 3.83
CA GLY A 131 -5.92 21.11 4.07
C GLY A 131 -6.99 20.21 3.45
N HIS A 132 -8.22 20.32 3.96
CA HIS A 132 -9.37 19.57 3.43
C HIS A 132 -9.70 19.92 1.96
N GLU A 133 -9.35 21.13 1.50
CA GLU A 133 -9.51 21.53 0.10
C GLU A 133 -8.75 20.60 -0.86
N TRP A 134 -7.62 20.02 -0.43
CA TRP A 134 -6.89 19.03 -1.20
C TRP A 134 -7.75 17.77 -1.43
N LEU A 135 -8.41 17.28 -0.38
CA LEU A 135 -9.29 16.11 -0.47
C LEU A 135 -10.47 16.38 -1.41
N GLU A 136 -11.13 17.53 -1.26
CA GLU A 136 -12.27 17.90 -2.11
C GLU A 136 -11.89 17.98 -3.60
N LYS A 137 -10.68 18.48 -3.87
CA LYS A 137 -10.15 18.64 -5.22
C LYS A 137 -9.70 17.33 -5.86
N TYR A 138 -9.08 16.42 -5.10
CA TYR A 138 -8.38 15.27 -5.67
C TYR A 138 -9.04 13.92 -5.40
N VAL A 139 -9.83 13.77 -4.34
CA VAL A 139 -10.43 12.49 -3.93
C VAL A 139 -11.92 12.49 -4.20
N GLY A 140 -12.38 11.52 -5.00
CA GLY A 140 -13.78 11.38 -5.38
C GLY A 140 -14.55 10.42 -4.48
N ALA A 141 -13.88 9.33 -4.08
CA ALA A 141 -14.43 8.31 -3.22
C ALA A 141 -13.32 7.58 -2.45
N TRP A 142 -13.66 7.08 -1.27
CA TRP A 142 -12.88 6.07 -0.57
C TRP A 142 -13.74 4.83 -0.37
N VAL A 143 -13.26 3.69 -0.86
CA VAL A 143 -13.93 2.39 -0.78
C VAL A 143 -13.14 1.50 0.17
N SER A 144 -13.66 1.31 1.38
CA SER A 144 -13.11 0.38 2.37
C SER A 144 -13.72 -1.01 2.17
N ILE A 145 -12.88 -2.00 1.86
CA ILE A 145 -13.28 -3.40 1.68
C ILE A 145 -12.85 -4.16 2.93
N ALA A 146 -13.82 -4.52 3.78
CA ALA A 146 -13.57 -5.26 5.03
C ALA A 146 -12.55 -4.59 5.98
N GLY A 147 -12.60 -3.26 6.10
CA GLY A 147 -11.69 -2.50 6.98
C GLY A 147 -11.96 -2.72 8.47
N PRO A 148 -10.97 -3.14 9.28
CA PRO A 148 -11.12 -3.33 10.72
C PRO A 148 -10.89 -2.00 11.45
N HIS A 149 -11.81 -1.05 11.28
CA HIS A 149 -11.63 0.34 11.72
C HIS A 149 -11.42 0.52 13.23
N LEU A 150 -11.82 -0.46 14.04
CA LEU A 150 -11.73 -0.42 15.51
C LEU A 150 -10.93 -1.59 16.11
N GLY A 151 -10.24 -2.37 15.28
CA GLY A 151 -9.59 -3.63 15.69
C GLY A 151 -10.48 -4.85 15.48
#